data_AF-A0A7C7YZK7-F1
#
_entry.id   AF-A0A7C7YZK7-F1
#
_cell.length_a   1.000
_cell.length_b   1.000
_cell.length_c   1.000
_cell.angle_alpha   90.00
_cell.angle_beta   90.00
_cell.angle_gamma   90.00
#
_symmetry.space_group_name_H-M   'P 1'
#
loop_
_entity.id
_entity.type
_entity.pdbx_description
1 polymer ?
#
loop_
_entity_poly.entity_id
_entity_poly.type
_entity_poly.pdbx_seq_one_letter_code
_entity_poly.pdbx_strand_id
1 'polypeptide(L)' 'MKKMTTTCPVERSLDIIGGKWKLCILWKLQEGPIRFGTLKREMPDITQKMLTQQLRDLEAAGLIHRKVYAEVPPKV' A
#
# COMPACT_ATOMS: atom_id res chain seq x y z
N MET A 1 -19.76 -4.90 -14.09
CA MET A 1 -18.57 -5.55 -13.48
C MET A 1 -18.08 -6.63 -14.43
N LYS A 2 -17.00 -6.40 -15.18
CA LYS A 2 -16.47 -7.36 -16.14
C LYS A 2 -15.19 -7.95 -15.54
N LYS A 3 -15.28 -9.14 -14.94
CA LYS A 3 -14.07 -9.95 -14.69
C LYS A 3 -13.63 -10.48 -16.05
N MET A 4 -12.71 -9.78 -16.69
CA MET A 4 -12.02 -10.29 -17.86
C MET A 4 -10.81 -11.08 -17.39
N THR A 5 -10.78 -12.36 -17.79
CA THR A 5 -9.58 -13.19 -17.77
C THR A 5 -8.59 -12.61 -18.76
N THR A 6 -7.81 -11.64 -18.31
CA THR A 6 -6.90 -10.92 -19.21
C THR A 6 -5.55 -11.63 -19.29
N THR A 7 -5.27 -12.18 -20.46
CA THR A 7 -3.96 -12.74 -20.88
C THR A 7 -2.88 -11.66 -20.94
N CYS A 8 -3.26 -10.38 -21.02
CA CYS A 8 -2.34 -9.24 -21.08
C CYS A 8 -1.72 -8.93 -19.69
N PRO A 9 -0.39 -9.05 -19.53
CA PRO A 9 0.30 -8.74 -18.28
C PRO A 9 0.16 -7.27 -17.86
N VAL A 10 -0.02 -6.36 -18.83
CA VAL A 10 -0.14 -4.91 -18.57
C VAL A 10 -1.44 -4.60 -17.85
N GLU A 11 -2.57 -5.10 -18.35
CA GLU A 11 -3.88 -4.92 -17.71
C GLU A 11 -3.93 -5.56 -16.33
N ARG A 12 -3.32 -6.75 -16.17
CA ARG A 12 -3.21 -7.39 -14.86
C ARG A 12 -2.39 -6.57 -13.87
N SER A 13 -1.27 -5.99 -14.33
CA SER A 13 -0.45 -5.10 -13.50
C SER A 13 -1.25 -3.87 -13.09
N LEU A 14 -1.99 -3.25 -14.02
CA LEU A 14 -2.86 -2.10 -13.74
C LEU A 14 -3.99 -2.43 -12.77
N ASP A 15 -4.55 -3.63 -12.78
CA ASP A 15 -5.54 -4.05 -11.77
C ASP A 15 -4.92 -4.14 -10.37
N ILE A 16 -3.68 -4.64 -10.30
CA ILE A 16 -2.94 -4.80 -9.03
C ILE A 16 -2.50 -3.46 -8.45
N ILE A 17 -1.85 -2.59 -9.23
CA ILE A 17 -1.24 -1.34 -8.75
C ILE A 17 -2.04 -0.08 -9.06
N GLY A 18 -3.08 -0.19 -9.88
CA GLY A 18 -3.89 0.95 -10.29
C GLY A 18 -4.77 1.50 -9.18
N GLY A 19 -5.53 2.53 -9.54
CA GLY A 19 -6.35 3.30 -8.60
C GLY A 19 -5.60 4.49 -8.01
N LYS A 20 -6.32 5.29 -7.22
CA LYS A 20 -5.85 6.60 -6.73
C LYS A 20 -4.66 6.52 -5.77
N TRP A 21 -4.56 5.43 -4.99
CA TRP A 21 -3.72 5.43 -3.78
C TRP A 21 -2.49 4.52 -3.87
N LYS A 22 -2.58 3.38 -4.54
CA LYS A 22 -1.53 2.35 -4.54
C LYS A 22 -0.20 2.87 -5.10
N LEU A 23 -0.22 3.54 -6.25
CA LEU A 23 0.98 4.17 -6.82
C LEU A 23 1.56 5.25 -5.92
N CYS A 24 0.74 6.08 -5.27
CA CYS A 24 1.23 7.09 -4.33
C CYS A 24 1.91 6.44 -3.11
N ILE A 25 1.35 5.36 -2.58
CA ILE A 25 1.94 4.61 -1.47
C ILE A 25 3.29 4.02 -1.89
N LEU A 26 3.36 3.37 -3.06
CA LEU A 26 4.60 2.80 -3.57
C LEU A 26 5.67 3.87 -3.82
N TRP A 27 5.27 5.01 -4.39
CA TRP A 27 6.16 6.16 -4.60
C TRP A 27 6.75 6.68 -3.27
N LYS A 28 5.95 6.72 -2.20
CA LYS A 28 6.45 7.12 -0.88
C LYS A 28 7.38 6.09 -0.25
N LEU A 29 7.11 4.80 -0.45
CA LEU A 29 7.94 3.73 0.10
C LEU A 29 9.25 3.49 -0.67
N GLN A 30 9.43 4.10 -1.85
CA GLN A 30 10.65 3.93 -2.64
C GLN A 30 11.92 4.44 -1.91
N GLU A 31 11.77 5.46 -1.05
CA GLU A 31 12.87 6.08 -0.32
C GLU A 31 13.29 5.25 0.91
N GLY A 32 12.44 4.30 1.34
CA GLY A 32 12.72 3.43 2.47
C GLY A 32 11.47 3.09 3.29
N PRO A 33 11.67 2.37 4.42
CA PRO A 33 10.56 1.98 5.30
C PRO A 33 9.97 3.20 6.02
N ILE A 34 8.65 3.37 5.92
CA ILE A 34 7.91 4.46 6.55
C ILE A 34 6.91 3.91 7.57
N ARG A 35 6.80 4.54 8.74
CA ARG A 35 5.78 4.20 9.75
C ARG A 35 4.39 4.60 9.26
N PHE A 36 3.37 3.82 9.60
CA PHE A 36 1.98 4.08 9.20
C PHE A 36 1.51 5.51 9.52
N GLY A 37 1.83 6.02 10.72
CA GLY A 37 1.46 7.38 11.13
C GLY A 37 2.08 8.47 10.25
N THR A 38 3.36 8.32 9.88
CA THR A 38 4.06 9.24 8.98
C THR A 38 3.45 9.19 7.58
N LEU A 39 3.24 7.99 7.04
CA LEU A 39 2.62 7.81 5.73
C LEU A 39 1.20 8.43 5.67
N LYS A 40 0.41 8.26 6.75
CA LYS A 40 -0.92 8.86 6.85
C LYS A 40 -0.89 10.39 6.92
N ARG A 41 0.13 10.98 7.54
CA ARG A 41 0.32 12.44 7.59
C ARG A 41 0.71 13.01 6.24
N GLU A 42 1.54 12.30 5.48
CA GLU A 42 1.93 12.72 4.12
C GLU A 42 0.81 12.57 3.09
N MET A 43 -0.18 11.74 3.39
CA MET A 43 -1.37 11.53 2.56
C MET A 43 -2.63 11.95 3.33
N PRO A 44 -2.91 13.25 3.50
CA PRO A 44 -4.04 13.72 4.31
C PRO A 44 -5.40 13.24 3.76
N ASP A 45 -5.54 13.18 2.43
CA ASP A 45 -6.79 12.87 1.73
C ASP A 45 -7.26 11.40 1.81
N ILE A 46 -6.37 10.46 2.15
CA ILE A 46 -6.74 9.05 2.32
C ILE A 46 -7.21 8.81 3.76
N THR A 47 -8.35 8.15 3.96
CA THR A 47 -8.80 7.80 5.32
C THR A 47 -7.90 6.71 5.91
N GLN A 48 -7.81 6.62 7.24
CA GLN A 48 -7.03 5.56 7.91
C GLN A 48 -7.48 4.14 7.50
N LYS A 49 -8.80 3.93 7.42
CA LYS A 49 -9.38 2.66 6.97
C LYS A 49 -8.95 2.34 5.54
N MET A 50 -9.03 3.31 4.63
CA MET A 50 -8.63 3.12 3.24
C MET A 50 -7.14 2.85 3.12
N LEU A 51 -6.28 3.61 3.82
CA LEU A 51 -4.83 3.38 3.82
C LEU A 51 -4.49 1.98 4.31
N THR A 52 -5.13 1.52 5.39
CA THR A 52 -4.94 0.15 5.90
C THR A 52 -5.33 -0.90 4.87
N GLN A 53 -6.47 -0.71 4.19
CA GLN A 53 -6.91 -1.62 3.14
C GLN A 53 -5.92 -1.66 1.98
N GLN A 54 -5.50 -0.49 1.48
CA GLN A 54 -4.56 -0.42 0.35
C GLN A 54 -3.19 -1.04 0.69
N LEU A 55 -2.69 -0.85 1.91
CA LEU A 55 -1.45 -1.49 2.36
C LEU A 55 -1.59 -3.01 2.43
N ARG A 56 -2.71 -3.54 2.94
CA ARG A 56 -2.97 -4.99 2.95
C ARG A 56 -3.07 -5.57 1.54
N ASP A 57 -3.72 -4.86 0.61
CA ASP A 57 -3.83 -5.29 -0.78
C ASP A 57 -2.45 -5.33 -1.45
N LEU A 58 -1.60 -4.33 -1.21
CA LEU A 58 -0.22 -4.27 -1.71
C LEU A 58 0.67 -5.36 -1.09
N GLU A 59 0.50 -5.65 0.20
CA GLU A 59 1.20 -6.71 0.91
C GLU A 59 0.80 -8.09 0.36
N ALA A 60 -0.49 -8.33 0.15
CA ALA A 60 -1.01 -9.57 -0.44
C ALA A 60 -0.55 -9.76 -1.89
N ALA A 61 -0.33 -8.67 -2.63
CA ALA A 61 0.26 -8.69 -3.96
C ALA A 61 1.79 -8.89 -3.95
N GLY A 62 2.44 -8.90 -2.77
CA GLY A 62 3.89 -9.05 -2.63
C GLY A 62 4.70 -7.81 -2.99
N LEU A 63 4.06 -6.64 -3.11
CA LEU A 63 4.71 -5.40 -3.52
C LEU A 63 5.33 -4.61 -2.37
N ILE A 64 4.84 -4.84 -1.14
CA ILE A 64 5.38 -4.22 0.07
C ILE A 64 5.55 -5.28 1.16
N HIS A 65 6.44 -5.01 2.10
CA HIS A 65 6.64 -5.84 3.28
C HIS A 65 6.30 -5.08 4.55
N ARG A 66 5.42 -5.64 5.39
CA ARG A 66 5.09 -5.10 6.71
C ARG A 66 5.95 -5.76 7.78
N LYS A 67 6.81 -4.98 8.42
CA LYS A 67 7.56 -5.41 9.59
C LYS A 67 6.87 -4.95 10.87
N VAL A 68 6.52 -5.91 11.73
CA VAL A 68 6.03 -5.64 13.09
C VAL A 68 7.22 -5.63 14.03
N TYR A 69 7.41 -4.51 14.71
CA TYR A 69 8.44 -4.37 15.73
C TYR A 69 7.80 -4.67 17.09
N ALA A 70 8.12 -5.84 17.64
CA ALA A 70 7.75 -6.20 19.01
C ALA A 70 8.77 -5.58 19.98
N GLU A 71 8.70 -4.26 20.19
CA GLU A 71 9.52 -3.57 21.18
C GLU A 71 8.73 -3.39 22.48
N VAL A 72 9.30 -3.91 23.58
CA VAL A 72 8.96 -3.55 24.95
C VAL A 72 10.11 -2.67 25.46
N PRO A 73 9.89 -1.42 25.93
CA PRO A 73 8.70 -0.58 25.88
C PRO A 73 8.62 0.27 24.60
N PRO A 74 7.42 0.64 24.12
CA PRO A 74 7.27 1.52 22.97
C PRO A 74 7.78 2.93 23.30
N LYS A 75 8.92 3.34 22.74
CA LYS A 75 9.32 4.76 22.80
C LYS A 75 8.33 5.60 21.97
N VAL A 76 7.67 6.52 22.66
CA VAL A 76 6.78 7.56 22.11
C VAL A 76 7.54 8.58 21.27
#